data_AF-A0A7R9DMU0-F1
#
_entry.id   AF-A0A7R9DMU0-F1
#
_cell.length_a   1.000
_cell.length_b   1.000
_cell.length_c   1.000
_cell.angle_alpha   90.00
_cell.angle_beta   90.00
_cell.angle_gamma   90.00
#
_symmetry.space_group_name_H-M   'P 1'
#
loop_
_entity.id
_entity.type
_entity.pdbx_description
1 polymer ?
#
loop_
_entity_poly.entity_id
_entity_poly.type
_entity_poly.pdbx_seq_one_letter_code
_entity_poly.pdbx_strand_id
1 'polypeptide(L)'
;MSYFRSNTLMDTVDERSALENFLSWLEEVKGDTDGIILANYDSNSLEIPVLLIALRRHSLTDCFKHIVIGFCNTYAIFLADLKIRNYTLQALYEQFIGRRPEKYRAQEDAIDLHTILTKYFKTNFYEGVQEKLEIPESDFLPGY
;
A
#
# COMPACT_ATOMS: atom_id res chain seq x y z
N MET A 1 -12.92 17.92 16.89
CA MET A 1 -12.23 19.17 16.49
C MET A 1 -12.26 19.17 14.97
N SER A 2 -13.14 19.95 14.32
CA SER A 2 -13.48 19.76 12.90
C SER A 2 -12.46 20.43 11.96
N TYR A 3 -11.95 19.68 10.96
CA TYR A 3 -11.13 20.22 9.88
C TYR A 3 -11.99 20.56 8.66
N PHE A 4 -11.80 21.75 8.08
CA PHE A 4 -12.48 22.20 6.85
C PHE A 4 -11.50 22.14 5.66
N ARG A 5 -11.80 21.34 4.64
CA ARG A 5 -11.11 21.39 3.33
C ARG A 5 -12.03 21.23 2.11
N SER A 6 -13.25 20.78 2.32
CA SER A 6 -14.43 21.07 1.49
C SER A 6 -15.44 21.73 2.41
N ASN A 7 -16.43 22.47 1.90
CA ASN A 7 -17.42 23.22 2.70
C ASN A 7 -18.42 22.31 3.47
N THR A 8 -17.94 21.15 3.88
CA THR A 8 -18.62 20.03 4.53
C THR A 8 -17.86 19.73 5.81
N LEU A 9 -18.53 19.85 6.95
CA LEU A 9 -18.01 19.37 8.23
C LEU A 9 -17.69 17.88 8.07
N MET A 10 -16.45 17.50 8.38
CA MET A 10 -16.08 16.10 8.51
C MET A 10 -16.21 15.71 9.97
N ASP A 11 -16.97 14.65 10.20
CA ASP A 11 -17.05 14.04 11.52
C ASP A 11 -15.66 13.47 11.86
N THR A 12 -15.17 13.85 13.04
CA THR A 12 -13.89 13.38 13.57
C THR A 12 -14.16 12.50 14.77
N VAL A 13 -13.58 11.32 14.79
CA VAL A 13 -13.50 10.49 16.00
C VAL A 13 -12.25 10.86 16.81
N ASP A 14 -12.25 10.55 18.10
CA ASP A 14 -11.03 10.66 18.89
C ASP A 14 -9.99 9.62 18.45
N GLU A 15 -8.72 9.91 18.74
CA GLU A 15 -7.60 9.10 18.26
C GLU A 15 -7.65 7.65 18.74
N ARG A 16 -8.09 7.40 19.99
CA ARG A 16 -8.18 6.05 20.51
C ARG A 16 -9.24 5.26 19.77
N SER A 17 -10.45 5.82 19.61
CA SER A 17 -11.53 5.19 18.84
C SER A 17 -11.12 4.94 17.38
N ALA A 18 -10.38 5.86 16.76
CA ALA A 18 -9.85 5.66 15.41
C ALA A 18 -8.91 4.45 15.33
N LEU A 19 -8.00 4.31 16.29
CA LEU A 19 -7.06 3.19 16.35
C LEU A 19 -7.75 1.86 16.65
N GLU A 20 -8.71 1.85 17.58
CA GLU A 20 -9.50 0.65 17.89
C GLU A 20 -10.32 0.20 16.67
N ASN A 21 -10.96 1.14 15.95
CA ASN A 21 -11.66 0.84 14.70
C ASN A 21 -10.71 0.31 13.62
N PHE A 22 -9.51 0.89 13.50
CA PHE A 22 -8.50 0.43 12.56
C PHE A 22 -8.04 -1.01 12.88
N LEU A 23 -7.80 -1.33 14.14
CA LEU A 23 -7.42 -2.68 14.57
C LEU A 23 -8.53 -3.70 14.35
N SER A 24 -9.79 -3.33 14.64
CA SER A 24 -10.95 -4.18 14.37
C SER A 24 -11.05 -4.51 12.88
N TRP A 25 -10.91 -3.49 12.03
CA TRP A 25 -10.89 -3.68 10.58
C TRP A 25 -9.73 -4.56 10.11
N LEU A 26 -8.54 -4.41 10.70
CA LEU A 26 -7.41 -5.28 10.37
C LEU A 26 -7.65 -6.73 10.80
N GLU A 27 -8.25 -6.99 11.96
CA GLU A 27 -8.59 -8.35 12.38
C GLU A 27 -9.61 -8.99 11.42
N GLU A 28 -10.61 -8.22 10.97
CA GLU A 28 -11.57 -8.68 9.95
C GLU A 28 -10.88 -9.02 8.61
N VAL A 29 -9.97 -8.17 8.15
CA VAL A 29 -9.21 -8.37 6.90
C VAL A 29 -8.27 -9.56 7.01
N LYS A 30 -7.66 -9.79 8.17
CA LYS A 30 -6.76 -10.92 8.42
C LYS A 30 -7.48 -12.25 8.24
N GLY A 31 -8.74 -12.34 8.70
CA GLY A 31 -9.51 -13.58 8.66
C GLY A 31 -8.74 -14.74 9.29
N ASP A 32 -8.65 -15.86 8.57
CA ASP A 32 -7.97 -17.08 9.02
C ASP A 32 -6.46 -17.13 8.69
N THR A 33 -5.87 -16.02 8.23
CA THR A 33 -4.44 -15.98 7.89
C THR A 33 -3.54 -15.78 9.10
N ASP A 34 -2.26 -16.14 8.97
CA ASP A 34 -1.26 -16.00 10.05
C ASP A 34 -0.98 -14.54 10.44
N GLY A 35 -1.34 -13.57 9.60
CA GLY A 35 -1.21 -12.14 9.90
C GLY A 35 -1.14 -11.25 8.65
N ILE A 36 -1.12 -9.94 8.90
CA ILE A 36 -1.10 -8.91 7.86
C ILE A 36 0.29 -8.29 7.73
N ILE A 37 0.72 -8.05 6.48
CA ILE A 37 1.85 -7.18 6.16
C ILE A 37 1.30 -5.84 5.68
N LEU A 38 1.61 -4.76 6.41
CA LEU A 38 1.21 -3.42 6.01
C LEU A 38 2.21 -2.83 5.02
N ALA A 39 1.78 -2.65 3.78
CA ALA A 39 2.57 -1.99 2.75
C ALA A 39 2.43 -0.47 2.85
N ASN A 40 3.55 0.24 2.80
CA ASN A 40 3.58 1.70 2.80
C ASN A 40 4.55 2.24 1.76
N TYR A 41 4.36 3.49 1.35
CA TYR A 41 5.23 4.18 0.41
C TYR A 41 6.02 5.25 1.14
N ASP A 42 7.13 4.84 1.74
CA ASP A 42 7.81 5.68 2.71
C ASP A 42 9.23 6.01 2.28
N SER A 43 9.35 7.12 1.55
CA SER A 43 10.64 7.72 1.21
C SER A 43 11.29 8.43 2.39
N ASN A 44 10.52 8.80 3.44
CA ASN A 44 10.99 9.62 4.56
C ASN A 44 11.06 8.87 5.90
N SER A 45 10.65 7.60 5.93
CA SER A 45 10.60 6.73 7.12
C SER A 45 9.75 7.27 8.28
N LEU A 46 8.64 7.97 8.00
CA LEU A 46 7.83 8.67 9.03
C LEU A 46 6.51 7.98 9.38
N GLU A 47 5.87 7.29 8.44
CA GLU A 47 4.50 6.80 8.64
C GLU A 47 4.44 5.70 9.71
N ILE A 48 5.39 4.76 9.65
CA ILE A 48 5.47 3.63 10.59
C ILE A 48 5.76 4.13 12.02
N PRO A 49 6.79 4.96 12.28
CA PRO A 49 7.01 5.50 13.62
C PRO A 49 5.81 6.26 14.19
N VAL A 50 5.12 7.07 13.38
CA VAL A 50 3.94 7.82 13.83
C VAL A 50 2.82 6.88 14.30
N LEU A 51 2.51 5.85 13.52
CA LEU A 51 1.52 4.83 13.90
C LEU A 51 1.92 4.10 15.18
N LEU A 52 3.18 3.66 15.29
CA LEU A 52 3.66 2.93 16.46
C LEU A 52 3.65 3.79 17.74
N ILE A 53 3.96 5.08 17.63
CA ILE A 53 3.85 6.03 18.76
C ILE A 53 2.39 6.21 19.19
N ALA A 54 1.46 6.34 18.24
CA ALA A 54 0.04 6.45 18.53
C ALA A 54 -0.50 5.19 19.23
N LEU A 55 -0.19 4.00 18.71
CA LEU A 55 -0.57 2.73 19.34
C LEU A 55 0.01 2.58 20.75
N ARG A 56 1.27 2.98 20.96
CA ARG A 56 1.90 2.91 22.28
C ARG A 56 1.21 3.84 23.29
N ARG A 57 0.88 5.08 22.89
CA ARG A 57 0.19 6.04 23.77
C ARG A 57 -1.14 5.51 24.30
N HIS A 58 -1.84 4.71 23.49
CA HIS A 58 -3.14 4.12 23.85
C HIS A 58 -3.04 2.67 24.34
N SER A 59 -1.84 2.13 24.58
CA SER A 59 -1.60 0.75 25.02
C SER A 59 -2.18 -0.32 24.09
N LEU A 60 -2.19 -0.05 22.78
CA LEU A 60 -2.75 -0.94 21.75
C LEU A 60 -1.68 -1.77 21.01
N THR A 61 -0.41 -1.65 21.42
CA THR A 61 0.73 -2.29 20.73
C THR A 61 0.64 -3.82 20.69
N ASP A 62 0.18 -4.47 21.75
CA ASP A 62 0.13 -5.93 21.81
C ASP A 62 -0.96 -6.51 20.92
N CYS A 63 -2.13 -5.88 20.90
CA CYS A 63 -3.20 -6.20 19.95
C CYS A 63 -2.72 -6.03 18.51
N PHE A 64 -2.05 -4.90 18.20
CA PHE A 64 -1.50 -4.67 16.87
C PHE A 64 -0.51 -5.75 16.43
N LYS A 65 0.39 -6.19 17.32
CA LYS A 65 1.39 -7.24 17.01
C LYS A 65 0.77 -8.63 16.79
N HIS A 66 -0.42 -8.88 17.33
CA HIS A 66 -1.13 -10.14 17.08
C HIS A 66 -1.75 -10.18 15.66
N ILE A 67 -2.00 -9.01 15.09
CA ILE A 67 -2.65 -8.86 13.78
C ILE A 67 -1.63 -8.64 12.67
N VAL A 68 -0.68 -7.73 12.90
CA VAL A 68 0.30 -7.27 11.92
C VAL A 68 1.65 -7.90 12.19
N ILE A 69 2.12 -8.71 11.25
CA ILE A 69 3.37 -9.47 11.35
C ILE A 69 4.56 -8.70 10.77
N GLY A 70 4.32 -7.63 10.00
CA GLY A 70 5.40 -6.83 9.45
C GLY A 70 4.94 -5.63 8.64
N PHE A 71 5.93 -4.85 8.20
CA PHE A 71 5.75 -3.73 7.29
C PHE A 71 6.56 -3.96 6.02
N CYS A 72 6.04 -3.48 4.90
CA CYS A 72 6.71 -3.54 3.60
C CYS A 72 6.91 -2.12 3.06
N ASN A 73 8.16 -1.65 3.05
CA ASN A 73 8.48 -0.38 2.40
C ASN A 73 8.60 -0.58 0.89
N THR A 74 7.53 -0.20 0.19
CA THR A 74 7.41 -0.36 -1.26
C THR A 74 8.32 0.58 -2.04
N TYR A 75 8.71 1.73 -1.46
CA TYR A 75 9.69 2.63 -2.06
C TYR A 75 11.03 1.91 -2.29
N ALA A 76 11.48 1.13 -1.30
CA ALA A 76 12.72 0.36 -1.40
C ALA A 76 12.66 -0.71 -2.49
N ILE A 77 11.49 -1.34 -2.68
CA ILE A 77 11.27 -2.31 -3.76
C ILE A 77 11.43 -1.63 -5.11
N PHE A 78 10.73 -0.52 -5.35
CA PHE A 78 10.81 0.20 -6.62
C PHE A 78 12.20 0.76 -6.87
N LEU A 79 12.90 1.26 -5.83
CA LEU A 79 14.26 1.77 -5.96
C LEU A 79 15.26 0.68 -6.38
N ALA A 80 15.06 -0.56 -5.91
CA ALA A 80 15.92 -1.68 -6.24
C ALA A 80 15.66 -2.24 -7.64
N ASP A 81 14.39 -2.30 -8.06
CA ASP A 81 13.97 -2.94 -9.32
C ASP A 81 13.95 -1.98 -10.51
N LEU A 82 13.46 -0.76 -10.30
CA LEU A 82 13.27 0.22 -11.38
C LEU A 82 14.51 1.10 -11.54
N LYS A 83 14.75 1.56 -12.77
CA LYS A 83 15.81 2.53 -13.10
C LYS A 83 15.21 3.81 -13.63
N ILE A 84 14.49 4.53 -12.77
CA ILE A 84 13.80 5.76 -13.16
C ILE A 84 14.40 6.99 -12.46
N ARG A 85 14.16 8.17 -13.04
CA ARG A 85 14.71 9.43 -12.54
C ARG A 85 13.98 9.96 -11.31
N ASN A 86 12.72 9.59 -11.13
CA ASN A 86 11.86 10.11 -10.07
C ASN A 86 11.00 9.00 -9.47
N TYR A 87 11.12 8.82 -8.16
CA TYR A 87 10.37 7.87 -7.35
C TYR A 87 9.44 8.65 -6.42
N THR A 88 8.60 9.52 -6.97
CA THR A 88 7.42 9.97 -6.23
C THR A 88 6.26 9.04 -6.55
N LEU A 89 5.28 8.95 -5.65
CA LEU A 89 4.05 8.19 -5.91
C LEU A 89 3.36 8.68 -7.19
N GLN A 90 3.42 9.99 -7.46
CA GLN A 90 2.95 10.60 -8.72
C GLN A 90 3.68 10.02 -9.94
N ALA A 91 5.02 10.05 -9.94
CA ALA A 91 5.81 9.59 -11.06
C ALA A 91 5.61 8.08 -11.33
N LEU A 92 5.53 7.27 -10.27
CA LEU A 92 5.26 5.84 -10.39
C LEU A 92 3.85 5.59 -10.92
N TYR A 93 2.84 6.30 -10.42
CA TYR A 93 1.48 6.16 -10.92
C TYR A 93 1.41 6.51 -12.42
N GLU A 94 2.07 7.60 -12.82
CA GLU A 94 2.08 8.02 -14.21
C GLU A 94 2.76 6.98 -15.12
N GLN A 95 3.84 6.38 -14.65
CA GLN A 95 4.55 5.32 -15.37
C GLN A 95 3.72 4.05 -15.54
N PHE A 96 3.04 3.57 -14.48
CA PHE A 96 2.35 2.27 -14.51
C PHE A 96 0.90 2.36 -14.98
N ILE A 97 0.23 3.49 -14.75
CA ILE A 97 -1.21 3.66 -14.93
C ILE A 97 -1.55 4.78 -15.93
N GLY A 98 -0.77 5.85 -16.00
CA GLY A 98 -0.93 6.92 -16.99
C GLY A 98 -0.98 8.34 -16.41
N ARG A 99 -2.17 8.88 -16.10
CA ARG A 99 -2.30 10.22 -15.50
C ARG A 99 -2.92 10.12 -14.11
N ARG A 100 -2.21 10.64 -13.11
CA ARG A 100 -2.73 10.76 -11.75
C ARG A 100 -3.38 12.14 -11.55
N PRO A 101 -4.64 12.20 -11.10
CA PRO A 101 -5.23 13.47 -10.66
C PRO A 101 -4.47 14.02 -9.46
N GLU A 102 -4.34 15.34 -9.33
CA GLU A 102 -3.79 15.94 -8.11
C GLU A 102 -4.67 15.59 -6.91
N LYS A 103 -4.09 14.86 -5.97
CA LYS A 103 -4.75 14.29 -4.80
C LYS A 103 -3.81 14.44 -3.60
N TYR A 104 -4.37 14.85 -2.47
CA TYR A 104 -3.61 15.19 -1.25
C TYR A 104 -4.23 14.54 0.00
N ARG A 105 -4.90 13.39 -0.16
CA ARG A 105 -5.57 12.65 0.91
C ARG A 105 -4.90 11.29 1.11
N ALA A 106 -4.63 10.93 2.35
CA ALA A 106 -4.00 9.65 2.70
C ALA A 106 -4.75 8.43 2.12
N GLN A 107 -6.09 8.47 2.10
CA GLN A 107 -6.88 7.41 1.48
C GLN A 107 -6.62 7.27 -0.02
N GLU A 108 -6.48 8.38 -0.72
CA GLU A 108 -6.19 8.38 -2.16
C GLU A 108 -4.78 7.89 -2.44
N ASP A 109 -3.80 8.33 -1.65
CA ASP A 109 -2.42 7.84 -1.73
C ASP A 109 -2.33 6.32 -1.49
N ALA A 110 -3.10 5.79 -0.54
CA ALA A 110 -3.18 4.35 -0.28
C ALA A 110 -3.79 3.57 -1.45
N ILE A 111 -4.85 4.09 -2.08
CA ILE A 111 -5.48 3.49 -3.26
C ILE A 111 -4.50 3.49 -4.44
N ASP A 112 -3.81 4.61 -4.66
CA ASP A 112 -2.84 4.75 -5.73
C ASP A 112 -1.67 3.78 -5.55
N LEU A 113 -1.14 3.67 -4.32
CA LEU A 113 -0.11 2.69 -4.00
C LEU A 113 -0.57 1.26 -4.26
N HIS A 114 -1.75 0.88 -3.76
CA HIS A 114 -2.31 -0.45 -3.99
C HIS A 114 -2.46 -0.77 -5.49
N THR A 115 -2.90 0.22 -6.26
CA THR A 115 -3.08 0.10 -7.72
C THR A 115 -1.74 -0.11 -8.42
N ILE A 116 -0.72 0.68 -8.06
CA ILE A 116 0.64 0.54 -8.59
C ILE A 116 1.20 -0.84 -8.26
N LEU A 117 1.14 -1.27 -7.00
CA LEU A 117 1.67 -2.58 -6.57
C LEU A 117 0.98 -3.72 -7.31
N THR A 118 -0.35 -3.67 -7.42
CA THR A 118 -1.12 -4.68 -8.14
C THR A 118 -0.70 -4.76 -9.61
N LYS A 119 -0.49 -3.61 -10.26
CA LYS A 119 -0.05 -3.57 -11.66
C LYS A 119 1.39 -4.06 -11.81
N TYR A 120 2.29 -3.55 -10.98
CA TYR A 120 3.71 -3.91 -10.96
C TYR A 120 3.93 -5.40 -10.74
N PHE A 121 3.33 -5.99 -9.70
CA PHE A 121 3.49 -7.41 -9.42
C PHE A 121 2.80 -8.29 -10.46
N LYS A 122 1.67 -7.87 -11.04
CA LYS A 122 1.08 -8.60 -12.17
C LYS A 122 2.04 -8.63 -13.35
N THR A 123 2.53 -7.47 -13.80
CA THR A 123 3.46 -7.39 -14.94
C THR A 123 4.73 -8.21 -14.69
N ASN A 124 5.40 -8.02 -13.55
CA ASN A 124 6.65 -8.71 -13.25
C ASN A 124 6.47 -10.22 -12.99
N PHE A 125 5.29 -10.66 -12.53
CA PHE A 125 5.01 -12.09 -12.41
C PHE A 125 4.86 -12.75 -13.78
N TYR A 126 4.21 -12.09 -14.75
CA TYR A 126 4.11 -12.63 -16.11
C TYR A 126 5.46 -12.63 -16.84
N GLU A 127 6.26 -11.58 -16.69
CA GLU A 127 7.60 -11.51 -17.30
C GLU A 127 8.57 -12.54 -16.69
N GLY A 128 8.55 -12.73 -15.35
CA GLY A 128 9.37 -13.75 -14.68
C GLY A 128 8.94 -15.19 -14.97
N VAL A 129 7.68 -15.41 -15.39
CA VAL A 129 7.21 -16.71 -15.90
C VAL A 129 7.69 -16.92 -17.34
N GLN A 130 7.70 -15.88 -18.19
CA GLN A 130 8.24 -15.98 -19.55
C GLN A 130 9.76 -16.17 -19.58
N GLU A 131 10.52 -15.56 -18.66
CA GLU A 131 11.97 -15.82 -18.55
C GLU A 131 12.31 -17.23 -18.04
N LYS A 132 11.43 -17.86 -17.26
CA LYS A 132 11.64 -19.24 -16.75
C LYS A 132 11.07 -20.33 -17.64
N LEU A 133 10.33 -19.95 -18.67
CA LEU A 133 9.76 -20.85 -19.65
C LEU A 133 10.12 -20.31 -21.03
N GLU A 134 11.27 -20.74 -21.54
CA GLU A 134 11.49 -20.84 -22.99
C GLU A 134 10.46 -21.83 -23.57
N ILE A 135 9.19 -21.44 -23.57
CA ILE A 135 8.14 -22.10 -24.34
C ILE A 135 8.30 -21.53 -25.75
N PRO A 136 8.71 -22.34 -26.74
CA PRO A 136 8.83 -21.87 -28.11
C PRO A 136 7.48 -21.31 -28.58
N GLU A 137 7.51 -20.24 -29.38
CA GLU A 137 6.30 -19.61 -29.96
C GLU A 137 5.38 -20.62 -30.69
N SER A 138 5.86 -21.82 -31.03
CA SER A 138 5.06 -22.91 -31.61
C SER A 138 3.99 -23.49 -30.69
N ASP A 139 4.08 -23.29 -29.38
CA ASP A 139 3.16 -23.89 -28.40
C ASP A 139 1.97 -22.97 -28.06
N PHE A 140 1.96 -21.73 -28.56
CA PHE A 140 0.79 -20.86 -28.49
C PHE A 140 -0.08 -21.10 -29.73
N LEU A 141 -1.22 -21.79 -29.53
CA LEU A 141 -2.22 -21.96 -30.58
C LEU A 141 -2.66 -20.61 -31.13
N PRO A 142 -2.77 -20.45 -32.46
CA PRO A 142 -3.15 -19.18 -33.05
C PRO A 142 -4.62 -18.89 -32.75
N GLY A 143 -4.83 -17.74 -32.11
CA GLY A 143 -6.04 -16.90 -32.17
C GLY A 143 -7.41 -17.56 -32.14
N TYR A 144 -8.13 -17.33 -31.05
CA TYR A 144 -9.56 -17.00 -31.07
C TYR A 144 -9.83 -15.86 -30.10
#